data_AF-A0A952WZA8-F1
#
_entry.id   AF-A0A952WZA8-F1
#
_cell.length_a   1.000
_cell.length_b   1.000
_cell.length_c   1.000
_cell.angle_alpha   90.00
_cell.angle_beta   90.00
_cell.angle_gamma   90.00
#
_symmetry.space_group_name_H-M   'P 1'
#
loop_
_entity.id
_entity.type
_entity.pdbx_description
1 polymer ?
#
loop_
_entity_poly.entity_id
_entity_poly.type
_entity_poly.pdbx_seq_one_letter_code
_entity_poly.pdbx_strand_id
1 'polypeptide(L)'
;MHRQPHILEPAPAPARRGVRTLLPLAALIVAAGAHAALAPEAVSAEPVEAVSVGLPERIEQIVLPGPELVPIPLTDATPVVIRIDRVDPHGTALRYDLVYYGVEPGEYDLAKYLQRKDGAPAEGLPEIPVRISSLLPAGQIEPTALQFRRLPWLGGYRALMVVVGVLWLAGLVWLLKPRRRAVVTNVEDVEEEPVSLAERLRPLVTDAMTGRLPKEKLAELERALVVCWRRRLGLQDATPAEAIAKLRQHPDASPLMTQLEVWLHRPPTADAVDVNELLKPYQNIAAHELGPALQETRR
;
A
#
# COMPACT_ATOMS: atom_id res chain seq x y z
N MET A 1 63.30 -56.81 -11.35
CA MET A 1 62.52 -57.91 -10.75
C MET A 1 61.46 -57.27 -9.86
N HIS A 2 60.18 -57.59 -10.13
CA HIS A 2 58.95 -57.13 -9.46
C HIS A 2 58.55 -55.64 -9.59
N ARG A 3 57.45 -55.46 -10.33
CA ARG A 3 56.66 -54.28 -10.66
C ARG A 3 55.30 -54.49 -9.97
N GLN A 4 54.70 -53.45 -9.38
CA GLN A 4 53.31 -53.49 -8.89
C GLN A 4 52.34 -53.88 -10.02
N PRO A 5 51.10 -54.36 -9.72
CA PRO A 5 49.98 -53.41 -9.73
C PRO A 5 48.68 -53.77 -8.94
N HIS A 6 47.86 -52.72 -8.79
CA HIS A 6 46.39 -52.63 -8.89
C HIS A 6 45.46 -53.44 -7.96
N ILE A 7 44.79 -52.71 -7.05
CA ILE A 7 43.49 -53.06 -6.48
C ILE A 7 42.39 -52.43 -7.36
N LEU A 8 41.45 -53.26 -7.79
CA LEU A 8 40.26 -52.92 -8.58
C LEU A 8 39.05 -52.71 -7.65
N GLU A 9 38.26 -51.67 -7.94
CA GLU A 9 36.89 -51.46 -7.45
C GLU A 9 35.90 -52.01 -8.51
N PRO A 10 34.71 -52.50 -8.09
CA PRO A 10 33.50 -52.11 -8.83
C PRO A 10 32.24 -51.88 -7.94
N ALA A 11 31.64 -50.69 -8.06
CA ALA A 11 30.27 -50.30 -8.51
C ALA A 11 29.02 -51.27 -8.33
N PRO A 12 27.74 -50.81 -8.51
CA PRO A 12 26.73 -50.78 -7.42
C PRO A 12 25.29 -51.35 -7.72
N ALA A 13 24.43 -51.35 -6.68
CA ALA A 13 22.93 -51.32 -6.65
C ALA A 13 22.14 -52.62 -7.03
N PRO A 14 20.78 -52.74 -6.86
CA PRO A 14 19.76 -51.86 -6.23
C PRO A 14 18.67 -52.57 -5.35
N ALA A 15 17.72 -51.75 -4.87
CA ALA A 15 16.55 -52.02 -4.02
C ALA A 15 15.48 -53.01 -4.54
N ARG A 16 14.71 -53.61 -3.62
CA ARG A 16 13.38 -54.23 -3.85
C ARG A 16 12.45 -53.99 -2.65
N ARG A 17 11.42 -53.15 -2.84
CA ARG A 17 9.98 -53.49 -2.98
C ARG A 17 9.32 -54.06 -1.72
N GLY A 18 8.54 -53.20 -1.07
CA GLY A 18 7.56 -53.58 -0.06
C GLY A 18 6.42 -54.40 -0.65
N VAL A 19 5.95 -55.37 0.14
CA VAL A 19 4.76 -56.16 -0.09
C VAL A 19 3.81 -55.89 1.08
N ARG A 20 2.55 -55.63 0.72
CA ARG A 20 1.40 -55.42 1.59
C ARG A 20 1.03 -56.69 2.34
N THR A 21 0.65 -56.56 3.61
CA THR A 21 -0.24 -57.52 4.27
C THR A 21 -1.08 -56.82 5.34
N LEU A 22 -2.39 -56.81 5.09
CA LEU A 22 -3.45 -56.64 6.09
C LEU A 22 -3.63 -57.97 6.83
N LEU A 23 -3.84 -57.97 8.15
CA LEU A 23 -4.99 -58.60 8.80
C LEU A 23 -5.00 -58.33 10.33
N PRO A 24 -6.19 -58.35 10.98
CA PRO A 24 -6.42 -57.87 12.34
C PRO A 24 -6.59 -59.01 13.37
N LEU A 25 -6.97 -58.60 14.59
CA LEU A 25 -7.64 -59.38 15.65
C LEU A 25 -6.74 -59.90 16.78
N ALA A 26 -6.88 -59.30 17.97
CA ALA A 26 -7.07 -60.04 19.22
C ALA A 26 -7.45 -59.05 20.34
N ALA A 27 -8.66 -59.23 20.86
CA ALA A 27 -9.11 -58.64 22.11
C ALA A 27 -8.49 -59.41 23.29
N LEU A 28 -8.04 -58.70 24.31
CA LEU A 28 -7.84 -59.26 25.64
C LEU A 28 -8.44 -58.30 26.67
N ILE A 29 -9.55 -58.72 27.26
CA ILE A 29 -10.22 -58.10 28.38
C ILE A 29 -9.44 -58.49 29.64
N VAL A 30 -8.92 -57.51 30.37
CA VAL A 30 -8.49 -57.69 31.77
C VAL A 30 -9.28 -56.70 32.61
N ALA A 31 -10.21 -57.25 33.39
CA ALA A 31 -10.92 -56.53 34.44
C ALA A 31 -10.01 -56.43 35.66
N ALA A 32 -9.63 -55.22 36.04
CA ALA A 32 -9.02 -54.91 37.32
C ALA A 32 -9.94 -53.94 38.06
N GLY A 33 -10.60 -54.46 39.10
CA GLY A 33 -11.38 -53.65 40.03
C GLY A 33 -10.47 -52.76 40.86
N ALA A 34 -10.76 -51.47 40.90
CA ALA A 34 -10.18 -50.52 41.84
C ALA A 34 -11.32 -49.85 42.60
N HIS A 35 -11.27 -50.01 43.92
CA HIS A 35 -12.17 -49.35 44.87
C HIS A 35 -12.05 -47.83 44.71
N ALA A 36 -13.16 -47.18 44.35
CA ALA A 36 -13.24 -45.73 44.37
C ALA A 36 -13.35 -45.27 45.83
N ALA A 37 -12.22 -44.81 46.38
CA ALA A 37 -12.21 -44.03 47.60
C ALA A 37 -12.95 -42.71 47.33
N LEU A 38 -13.91 -42.38 48.19
CA LEU A 38 -14.67 -41.14 48.18
C LEU A 38 -13.71 -40.00 48.54
N ALA A 39 -13.21 -39.29 47.53
CA ALA A 39 -12.46 -38.06 47.73
C ALA A 39 -13.43 -36.93 48.12
N PRO A 40 -13.08 -36.06 49.08
CA PRO A 40 -13.91 -34.92 49.42
C PRO A 40 -14.01 -33.97 48.22
N GLU A 41 -15.23 -33.54 47.94
CA GLU A 41 -15.61 -32.61 46.88
C GLU A 41 -14.88 -31.28 47.12
N ALA A 42 -13.78 -31.06 46.39
CA ALA A 42 -13.13 -29.77 46.34
C ALA A 42 -14.12 -28.79 45.73
N VAL A 43 -14.50 -27.77 46.50
CA VAL A 43 -15.25 -26.62 46.01
C VAL A 43 -14.45 -26.03 44.86
N SER A 44 -14.90 -26.28 43.63
CA SER A 44 -14.36 -25.67 42.43
C SER A 44 -14.60 -24.16 42.53
N ALA A 45 -13.57 -23.41 42.91
CA ALA A 45 -13.52 -21.98 42.65
C ALA A 45 -13.70 -21.80 41.14
N GLU A 46 -14.69 -21.03 40.72
CA GLU A 46 -14.87 -20.73 39.30
C GLU A 46 -13.54 -20.18 38.75
N PRO A 47 -13.08 -20.65 37.59
CA PRO A 47 -11.80 -20.21 37.05
C PRO A 47 -11.90 -18.72 36.75
N VAL A 48 -11.17 -17.90 37.52
CA VAL A 48 -10.95 -16.49 37.23
C VAL A 48 -10.41 -16.42 35.80
N GLU A 49 -11.20 -15.83 34.90
CA GLU A 49 -10.86 -15.73 33.50
C GLU A 49 -9.53 -14.99 33.37
N ALA A 50 -8.54 -15.67 32.78
CA ALA A 50 -7.18 -15.17 32.71
C ALA A 50 -7.08 -14.11 31.61
N VAL A 51 -6.87 -12.85 32.01
CA VAL A 51 -6.75 -11.71 31.10
C VAL A 51 -5.33 -11.65 30.55
N SER A 52 -5.16 -11.29 29.28
CA SER A 52 -3.82 -11.12 28.72
C SER A 52 -3.19 -9.79 29.13
N VAL A 53 -1.87 -9.77 29.35
CA VAL A 53 -1.10 -8.53 29.57
C VAL A 53 -1.41 -7.51 28.45
N GLY A 54 -1.69 -6.28 28.84
CA GLY A 54 -1.99 -5.15 27.95
C GLY A 54 -3.41 -5.12 27.36
N LEU A 55 -4.22 -6.16 27.56
CA LEU A 55 -5.62 -6.18 27.11
C LEU A 55 -6.54 -5.59 28.21
N PRO A 56 -7.34 -4.56 27.91
CA PRO A 56 -8.28 -4.02 28.89
C PRO A 56 -9.51 -4.91 29.03
N GLU A 57 -9.89 -5.16 30.27
CA GLU A 57 -11.11 -5.85 30.66
C GLU A 57 -12.01 -4.96 31.50
N ARG A 58 -13.29 -5.29 31.52
CA ARG A 58 -14.32 -4.50 32.20
C ARG A 58 -15.09 -5.34 33.21
N ILE A 59 -15.22 -4.80 34.42
CA ILE A 59 -16.09 -5.32 35.46
C ILE A 59 -17.23 -4.32 35.64
N GLU A 60 -18.45 -4.73 35.29
CA GLU A 60 -19.63 -3.89 35.40
C GLU A 60 -20.36 -4.13 36.71
N GLN A 61 -20.98 -3.07 37.22
CA GLN A 61 -21.94 -3.12 38.32
C GLN A 61 -21.41 -3.69 39.65
N ILE A 62 -20.11 -3.57 39.94
CA ILE A 62 -19.55 -4.03 41.20
C ILE A 62 -19.94 -3.09 42.34
N VAL A 63 -20.53 -3.63 43.40
CA VAL A 63 -20.96 -2.85 44.57
C VAL A 63 -19.85 -2.88 45.62
N LEU A 64 -19.29 -1.72 45.94
CA LEU A 64 -18.24 -1.57 46.95
C LEU A 64 -18.75 -0.72 48.12
N PRO A 65 -18.56 -1.18 49.37
CA PRO A 65 -19.00 -0.44 50.54
C PRO A 65 -18.10 0.76 50.83
N GLY A 66 -18.65 1.72 51.56
CA GLY A 66 -17.91 2.90 52.02
C GLY A 66 -18.00 4.11 51.09
N PRO A 67 -17.14 5.11 51.30
CA PRO A 67 -17.16 6.36 50.54
C PRO A 67 -16.61 6.17 49.12
N GLU A 68 -16.78 7.20 48.30
CA GLU A 68 -16.33 7.22 46.90
C GLU A 68 -14.83 6.88 46.77
N LEU A 69 -14.54 5.89 45.93
CA LEU A 69 -13.20 5.38 45.65
C LEU A 69 -12.64 6.02 44.38
N VAL A 70 -11.33 6.17 44.35
CA VAL A 70 -10.54 6.62 43.20
C VAL A 70 -9.34 5.70 43.00
N PRO A 71 -8.82 5.51 41.77
CA PRO A 71 -7.59 4.76 41.56
C PRO A 71 -6.41 5.41 42.29
N ILE A 72 -5.47 4.60 42.77
CA ILE A 72 -4.20 5.10 43.30
C ILE A 72 -3.39 5.82 42.20
N PRO A 73 -2.56 6.83 42.53
CA PRO A 73 -1.68 7.45 41.57
C PRO A 73 -0.73 6.43 40.91
N LEU A 74 -0.67 6.45 39.59
CA LEU A 74 0.18 5.54 38.82
C LEU A 74 1.66 5.91 38.99
N THR A 75 2.48 4.89 39.18
CA THR A 75 3.95 4.95 39.13
C THR A 75 4.47 4.00 38.05
N ASP A 76 5.70 4.19 37.60
CA ASP A 76 6.32 3.31 36.58
C ASP A 76 6.40 1.83 37.00
N ALA A 77 6.28 1.55 38.31
CA ALA A 77 6.32 0.20 38.88
C ALA A 77 4.91 -0.40 39.13
N THR A 78 3.84 0.20 38.63
CA THR A 78 2.46 -0.27 38.90
C THR A 78 2.12 -1.44 37.98
N PRO A 79 1.93 -2.67 38.51
CA PRO A 79 1.74 -3.86 37.67
C PRO A 79 0.33 -3.99 37.09
N VAL A 80 -0.65 -3.26 37.64
CA VAL A 80 -2.05 -3.23 37.17
C VAL A 80 -2.55 -1.79 37.14
N VAL A 81 -3.17 -1.41 36.02
CA VAL A 81 -3.78 -0.09 35.87
C VAL A 81 -5.29 -0.23 35.94
N ILE A 82 -5.93 0.59 36.78
CA ILE A 82 -7.39 0.63 36.94
C ILE A 82 -7.90 2.02 36.60
N ARG A 83 -9.03 2.06 35.88
CA ARG A 83 -9.83 3.25 35.64
C ARG A 83 -11.27 2.99 36.06
N ILE A 84 -11.87 3.98 36.71
CA ILE A 84 -13.31 3.96 36.99
C ILE A 84 -14.02 4.61 35.80
N ASP A 85 -14.89 3.85 35.13
CA ASP A 85 -15.66 4.31 33.96
C ASP A 85 -16.95 5.01 34.40
N ARG A 86 -17.62 4.47 35.44
CA ARG A 86 -18.86 5.01 36.00
C ARG A 86 -18.98 4.70 37.48
N VAL A 87 -19.66 5.60 38.20
CA VAL A 87 -20.05 5.45 39.62
C VAL A 87 -21.53 5.80 39.77
N ASP A 88 -22.32 4.86 40.29
CA ASP A 88 -23.73 5.04 40.57
C ASP A 88 -24.01 4.87 42.09
N PRO A 89 -24.95 5.64 42.67
CA PRO A 89 -25.44 5.36 44.02
C PRO A 89 -26.12 4.00 44.15
N HIS A 90 -25.84 3.25 45.22
CA HIS A 90 -26.46 1.95 45.51
C HIS A 90 -26.75 1.76 47.00
N GLY A 91 -27.86 2.33 47.48
CA GLY A 91 -28.24 2.26 48.90
C GLY A 91 -27.23 2.98 49.79
N THR A 92 -26.61 2.25 50.73
CA THR A 92 -25.51 2.77 51.58
C THR A 92 -24.12 2.56 50.96
N ALA A 93 -24.05 1.98 49.77
CA ALA A 93 -22.84 1.67 49.03
C ALA A 93 -22.83 2.39 47.67
N LEU A 94 -21.74 2.23 46.93
CA LEU A 94 -21.59 2.75 45.57
C LEU A 94 -21.35 1.60 44.60
N ARG A 95 -21.92 1.71 43.41
CA ARG A 95 -21.77 0.74 42.33
C ARG A 95 -20.84 1.30 41.27
N TYR A 96 -19.84 0.53 40.87
CA TYR A 96 -18.79 0.95 39.97
C TYR A 96 -18.80 0.11 38.69
N ASP A 97 -18.44 0.77 37.59
CA ASP A 97 -17.95 0.09 36.39
C ASP A 97 -16.44 0.34 36.31
N LEU A 98 -15.64 -0.72 36.41
CA LEU A 98 -14.18 -0.68 36.44
C LEU A 98 -13.63 -1.19 35.11
N VAL A 99 -12.59 -0.53 34.61
CA VAL A 99 -11.77 -1.00 33.49
C VAL A 99 -10.35 -1.21 34.00
N TYR A 100 -9.78 -2.38 33.77
CA TYR A 100 -8.42 -2.70 34.21
C TYR A 100 -7.61 -3.37 33.11
N TYR A 101 -6.30 -3.22 33.15
CA TYR A 101 -5.37 -4.02 32.35
C TYR A 101 -4.08 -4.28 33.14
N GLY A 102 -3.49 -5.45 32.91
CA GLY A 102 -2.22 -5.82 33.50
C GLY A 102 -1.04 -5.34 32.67
N VAL A 103 0.00 -4.85 33.35
CA VAL A 103 1.31 -4.56 32.77
C VAL A 103 2.24 -5.75 32.96
N GLU A 104 2.12 -6.44 34.09
CA GLU A 104 2.90 -7.63 34.43
C GLU A 104 2.00 -8.87 34.61
N PRO A 105 2.47 -10.08 34.27
CA PRO A 105 1.75 -11.31 34.54
C PRO A 105 1.78 -11.64 36.04
N GLY A 106 0.65 -12.06 36.59
CA GLY A 106 0.53 -12.36 38.02
C GLY A 106 -0.92 -12.46 38.49
N GLU A 107 -1.09 -12.75 39.78
CA GLU A 107 -2.38 -12.68 40.47
C GLU A 107 -2.42 -11.39 41.27
N TYR A 108 -3.47 -10.61 41.07
CA TYR A 108 -3.61 -9.29 41.68
C TYR A 108 -5.01 -9.12 42.26
N ASP A 109 -5.11 -8.30 43.29
CA ASP A 109 -6.38 -7.91 43.89
C ASP A 109 -6.64 -6.45 43.55
N LEU A 110 -7.70 -6.17 42.78
CA LEU A 110 -8.03 -4.83 42.31
C LEU A 110 -8.36 -3.87 43.46
N ALA A 111 -8.85 -4.37 44.61
CA ALA A 111 -9.16 -3.53 45.76
C ALA A 111 -7.93 -2.77 46.30
N LYS A 112 -6.72 -3.32 46.14
CA LYS A 112 -5.47 -2.71 46.59
C LYS A 112 -5.01 -1.51 45.74
N TYR A 113 -5.60 -1.36 44.56
CA TYR A 113 -5.30 -0.26 43.63
C TYR A 113 -6.38 0.84 43.67
N LEU A 114 -7.28 0.77 44.65
CA LEU A 114 -8.28 1.79 44.94
C LEU A 114 -7.97 2.43 46.29
N GLN A 115 -8.15 3.74 46.36
CA GLN A 115 -8.07 4.53 47.58
C GLN A 115 -9.32 5.39 47.72
N ARG A 116 -9.56 5.91 48.90
CA ARG A 116 -10.65 6.86 49.13
C ARG A 116 -10.33 8.18 48.43
N LYS A 117 -11.37 8.93 48.04
CA LYS A 117 -11.22 10.24 47.39
C LYS A 117 -10.42 11.27 48.20
N ASP A 118 -10.38 11.12 49.52
CA ASP A 118 -9.57 11.94 50.43
C ASP A 118 -8.09 11.50 50.53
N GLY A 119 -7.68 10.47 49.78
CA GLY A 119 -6.32 9.95 49.73
C GLY A 119 -6.00 8.90 50.80
N ALA A 120 -6.95 8.60 51.70
CA ALA A 120 -6.76 7.53 52.68
C ALA A 120 -6.89 6.14 52.02
N PRO A 121 -6.21 5.11 52.56
CA PRO A 121 -6.41 3.73 52.13
C PRO A 121 -7.87 3.31 52.25
N ALA A 122 -8.35 2.51 51.28
CA ALA A 122 -9.68 1.94 51.34
C ALA A 122 -9.65 0.63 52.16
N GLU A 123 -9.90 0.74 53.46
CA GLU A 123 -9.96 -0.41 54.38
C GLU A 123 -11.31 -1.15 54.28
N GLY A 124 -11.28 -2.48 54.39
CA GLY A 124 -12.49 -3.31 54.46
C GLY A 124 -13.20 -3.54 53.12
N LEU A 125 -12.54 -3.29 51.99
CA LEU A 125 -13.08 -3.65 50.68
C LEU A 125 -13.07 -5.19 50.49
N PRO A 126 -14.08 -5.75 49.80
CA PRO A 126 -14.03 -7.15 49.38
C PRO A 126 -12.87 -7.36 48.39
N GLU A 127 -12.21 -8.52 48.46
CA GLU A 127 -11.16 -8.89 47.50
C GLU A 127 -11.75 -9.05 46.10
N ILE A 128 -11.06 -8.50 45.10
CA ILE A 128 -11.44 -8.58 43.68
C ILE A 128 -10.26 -9.24 42.95
N PRO A 129 -10.12 -10.57 43.03
CA PRO A 129 -8.99 -11.28 42.46
C PRO A 129 -9.07 -11.31 40.93
N VAL A 130 -7.97 -10.95 40.27
CA VAL A 130 -7.78 -11.06 38.82
C VAL A 130 -6.49 -11.79 38.51
N ARG A 131 -6.52 -12.63 37.48
CA ARG A 131 -5.34 -13.34 36.98
C ARG A 131 -4.92 -12.76 35.64
N ILE A 132 -3.70 -12.26 35.56
CA ILE A 132 -3.10 -11.70 34.35
C ILE A 132 -2.07 -12.69 33.82
N SER A 133 -2.21 -13.08 32.56
CA SER A 133 -1.39 -14.07 31.89
C SER A 133 -0.63 -13.47 30.69
N SER A 134 0.60 -13.91 30.47
CA SER A 134 1.37 -13.55 29.29
C SER A 134 1.17 -14.61 28.21
N LEU A 135 0.82 -14.18 27.00
CA LEU A 135 0.87 -15.03 25.80
C LEU A 135 2.31 -15.22 25.30
N LEU A 136 3.21 -14.31 25.68
CA LEU A 136 4.62 -14.42 25.36
C LEU A 136 5.33 -15.30 26.40
N PRO A 137 6.29 -16.14 25.99
CA PRO A 137 7.21 -16.81 26.89
C PRO A 137 7.86 -15.84 27.88
N ALA A 138 8.09 -16.31 29.11
CA ALA A 138 8.73 -15.49 30.14
C ALA A 138 10.09 -14.96 29.67
N GLY A 139 10.31 -13.64 29.85
CA GLY A 139 11.57 -12.97 29.50
C GLY A 139 11.71 -12.58 28.02
N GLN A 140 10.70 -12.83 27.16
CA GLN A 140 10.73 -12.39 25.78
C GLN A 140 10.28 -10.91 25.66
N ILE A 141 11.26 -10.00 25.55
CA ILE A 141 11.03 -8.55 25.39
C ILE A 141 11.02 -8.15 23.90
N GLU A 142 11.69 -8.93 23.05
CA GLU A 142 11.80 -8.67 21.62
C GLU A 142 10.65 -9.33 20.82
N PRO A 143 10.15 -8.66 19.76
CA PRO A 143 9.20 -9.27 18.83
C PRO A 143 9.75 -10.56 18.23
N THR A 144 8.88 -11.54 17.99
CA THR A 144 9.26 -12.78 17.31
C THR A 144 9.91 -12.48 15.96
N ALA A 145 11.11 -13.01 15.74
CA ALA A 145 11.85 -12.78 14.50
C ALA A 145 11.05 -13.25 13.28
N LEU A 146 11.02 -12.42 12.24
CA LEU A 146 10.36 -12.72 10.98
C LEU A 146 11.05 -13.90 10.30
N GLN A 147 10.34 -15.02 10.15
CA GLN A 147 10.83 -16.16 9.38
C GLN A 147 10.58 -15.93 7.89
N PHE A 148 11.62 -15.52 7.16
CA PHE A 148 11.59 -15.45 5.71
C PHE A 148 11.58 -16.87 5.12
N ARG A 149 10.39 -17.43 4.93
CA ARG A 149 10.25 -18.68 4.17
C ARG A 149 10.58 -18.40 2.71
N ARG A 150 11.57 -19.11 2.14
CA ARG A 150 11.81 -19.05 0.69
C ARG A 150 10.56 -19.56 -0.01
N LEU A 151 9.89 -18.68 -0.76
CA LEU A 151 8.75 -19.07 -1.58
C LEU A 151 9.17 -20.21 -2.51
N PRO A 152 8.31 -21.22 -2.74
CA PRO A 152 8.55 -22.18 -3.80
C PRO A 152 8.73 -21.40 -5.10
N TRP A 153 9.88 -21.59 -5.75
CA TRP A 153 10.26 -20.88 -6.96
C TRP A 153 9.10 -20.97 -7.97
N LEU A 154 8.52 -19.83 -8.37
CA LEU A 154 7.51 -19.74 -9.45
C LEU A 154 8.19 -20.12 -10.79
N GLY A 155 8.35 -21.42 -11.03
CA GLY A 155 9.23 -21.99 -12.06
C GLY A 155 8.77 -21.74 -13.49
N GLY A 156 7.46 -21.52 -13.68
CA GLY A 156 6.88 -21.32 -15.00
C GLY A 156 7.02 -19.90 -15.54
N TYR A 157 6.87 -18.87 -14.69
CA TYR A 157 6.80 -17.48 -15.15
C TYR A 157 8.12 -16.99 -15.76
N ARG A 158 9.25 -17.35 -15.15
CA ARG A 158 10.57 -17.01 -15.69
C ARG A 158 10.81 -17.66 -17.05
N ALA A 159 10.42 -18.92 -17.22
CA ALA A 159 10.54 -19.61 -18.50
C ALA A 159 9.64 -18.98 -19.58
N LEU A 160 8.40 -18.63 -19.22
CA LEU A 160 7.48 -17.93 -20.11
C LEU A 160 8.04 -16.57 -20.55
N MET A 161 8.55 -15.76 -19.61
CA MET A 161 9.18 -14.46 -19.90
C MET A 161 10.37 -14.59 -20.85
N VAL A 162 11.20 -15.62 -20.66
CA VAL A 162 12.33 -15.89 -21.57
C VAL A 162 11.83 -16.23 -22.97
N VAL A 163 10.82 -17.10 -23.10
CA VAL A 163 10.24 -17.46 -24.40
C VAL A 163 9.64 -16.25 -25.10
N VAL A 164 8.86 -15.43 -24.38
CA VAL A 164 8.27 -14.20 -24.90
C VAL A 164 9.36 -13.21 -25.33
N GLY A 165 10.40 -13.02 -24.51
CA GLY A 165 11.52 -12.15 -24.85
C GLY A 165 12.29 -12.59 -26.10
N VAL A 166 12.54 -13.90 -26.24
CA VAL A 166 13.18 -14.47 -27.43
C VAL A 166 12.31 -14.27 -28.67
N LEU A 167 11.00 -14.53 -28.58
CA LEU A 167 10.06 -14.34 -29.69
C LEU A 167 9.98 -12.87 -30.10
N TRP A 168 9.97 -11.96 -29.12
CA TRP A 168 9.97 -10.52 -29.36
C TRP A 168 11.25 -10.06 -30.08
N LEU A 169 12.43 -10.49 -29.60
CA LEU A 169 13.71 -10.19 -30.25
C LEU A 169 13.76 -10.74 -31.68
N ALA A 170 13.29 -11.97 -31.90
CA ALA A 170 13.21 -12.56 -33.24
C ALA A 170 12.29 -11.74 -34.17
N GLY A 171 11.13 -11.29 -33.67
CA GLY A 171 10.23 -10.39 -34.39
C GLY A 171 10.88 -9.04 -34.73
N LEU A 172 11.63 -8.46 -33.79
CA LEU A 172 12.37 -7.21 -34.03
C LEU A 172 13.43 -7.39 -35.12
N VAL A 173 14.23 -8.46 -35.06
CA VAL A 173 15.23 -8.79 -36.08
C VAL A 173 14.57 -9.02 -37.43
N TRP A 174 13.40 -9.67 -37.47
CA TRP A 174 12.63 -9.86 -38.69
C TRP A 174 12.13 -8.53 -39.28
N LEU A 175 11.68 -7.58 -38.45
CA LEU A 175 11.24 -6.26 -38.86
C LEU A 175 12.40 -5.38 -39.38
N LEU A 176 13.60 -5.52 -38.79
CA LEU A 176 14.82 -4.82 -39.20
C LEU A 176 15.39 -5.34 -40.53
N LYS A 177 15.00 -6.53 -40.99
CA LYS A 177 15.45 -7.02 -42.30
C LYS A 177 14.96 -6.05 -43.37
N PRO A 178 15.84 -5.56 -44.27
CA PRO A 178 15.43 -4.69 -45.35
C PRO A 178 14.44 -5.46 -46.22
N ARG A 179 13.14 -5.15 -46.05
CA ARG A 179 12.08 -5.62 -46.92
C ARG A 179 12.41 -4.98 -48.26
N ARG A 180 13.05 -5.75 -49.16
CA ARG A 180 13.33 -5.33 -50.52
C ARG A 180 11.98 -4.94 -51.11
N ARG A 181 11.65 -3.65 -51.06
CA ARG A 181 10.52 -3.09 -51.75
C ARG A 181 10.87 -3.32 -53.21
N ALA A 182 10.15 -4.24 -53.85
CA ALA A 182 10.04 -4.18 -55.29
C ALA A 182 9.65 -2.73 -55.59
N VAL A 183 10.51 -2.04 -56.32
CA VAL A 183 10.28 -0.66 -56.75
C VAL A 183 8.97 -0.71 -57.53
N VAL A 184 7.88 -0.32 -56.88
CA VAL A 184 6.62 -0.06 -57.56
C VAL A 184 6.82 1.30 -58.20
N THR A 185 7.19 1.24 -59.48
CA THR A 185 7.29 2.41 -60.35
C THR A 185 5.91 3.07 -60.44
N ASN A 186 5.87 4.32 -60.00
CA ASN A 186 4.94 5.38 -60.37
C ASN A 186 3.44 5.16 -60.06
N VAL A 187 2.98 5.83 -59.00
CA VAL A 187 1.64 6.44 -58.99
C VAL A 187 1.90 7.93 -58.79
N GLU A 188 1.38 8.71 -59.72
CA GLU A 188 1.48 10.17 -59.80
C GLU A 188 1.20 10.84 -58.45
N ASP A 189 2.11 11.74 -58.06
CA ASP A 189 1.95 12.68 -56.95
C ASP A 189 0.73 13.56 -57.20
N VAL A 190 -0.40 13.20 -56.58
CA VAL A 190 -1.39 14.19 -56.20
C VAL A 190 -0.83 14.86 -54.96
N GLU A 191 -0.41 16.12 -55.10
CA GLU A 191 -0.05 17.00 -53.98
C GLU A 191 -1.27 17.19 -53.08
N GLU A 192 -1.49 16.28 -52.12
CA GLU A 192 -2.25 16.63 -50.93
C GLU A 192 -1.37 17.59 -50.11
N GLU A 193 -1.59 18.90 -50.24
CA GLU A 193 -0.96 19.90 -49.39
C GLU A 193 -1.16 19.48 -47.91
N PRO A 194 -0.08 19.28 -47.14
CA PRO A 194 -0.24 18.89 -45.75
C PRO A 194 -0.94 20.03 -45.00
N VAL A 195 -2.09 19.71 -44.41
CA VAL A 195 -2.93 20.62 -43.60
C VAL A 195 -2.05 21.62 -42.84
N SER A 196 -2.15 22.89 -43.23
CA SER A 196 -1.26 23.93 -42.72
C SER A 196 -1.46 24.13 -41.21
N LEU A 197 -0.42 24.59 -40.49
CA LEU A 197 -0.52 24.85 -39.04
C LEU A 197 -1.68 25.81 -38.72
N ALA A 198 -1.90 26.81 -39.58
CA ALA A 198 -3.00 27.76 -39.48
C ALA A 198 -4.38 27.06 -39.55
N GLU A 199 -4.52 26.09 -40.44
CA GLU A 199 -5.75 25.32 -40.64
C GLU A 199 -6.04 24.41 -39.44
N ARG A 200 -5.02 23.86 -38.79
CA ARG A 200 -5.17 23.07 -37.55
C ARG A 200 -5.47 23.94 -36.31
N LEU A 201 -4.90 25.14 -36.23
CA LEU A 201 -5.06 26.03 -35.07
C LEU A 201 -6.43 26.71 -35.03
N ARG A 202 -7.00 27.07 -36.19
CA ARG A 202 -8.27 27.79 -36.32
C ARG A 202 -9.47 27.13 -35.60
N PRO A 203 -9.76 25.82 -35.80
CA PRO A 203 -10.88 25.18 -35.09
C PRO A 203 -10.64 25.15 -33.58
N LEU A 204 -9.41 24.88 -33.12
CA LEU A 204 -9.06 24.81 -31.70
C LEU A 204 -9.25 26.16 -30.99
N VAL A 205 -8.84 27.26 -31.64
CA VAL A 205 -9.03 28.62 -31.11
C VAL A 205 -10.52 28.99 -31.07
N THR A 206 -11.27 28.68 -32.13
CA THR A 206 -12.71 28.97 -32.20
C THR A 206 -13.50 28.21 -31.13
N ASP A 207 -13.19 26.93 -30.95
CA ASP A 207 -13.83 26.10 -29.93
C ASP A 207 -13.44 26.54 -28.52
N ALA A 208 -12.20 26.98 -28.30
CA ALA A 208 -11.75 27.51 -27.01
C ALA A 208 -12.48 28.80 -26.63
N MET A 209 -12.60 29.74 -27.59
CA MET A 209 -13.28 31.02 -27.37
C MET A 209 -14.79 30.86 -27.13
N THR A 210 -15.42 29.86 -27.75
CA THR A 210 -16.83 29.53 -27.50
C THR A 210 -17.06 28.71 -26.22
N GLY A 211 -15.99 28.38 -25.48
CA GLY A 211 -16.05 27.56 -24.27
C GLY A 211 -16.44 26.10 -24.54
N ARG A 212 -16.37 25.65 -25.79
CA ARG A 212 -16.75 24.30 -26.23
C ARG A 212 -15.57 23.35 -26.43
N LEU A 213 -14.34 23.83 -26.24
CA LEU A 213 -13.14 23.00 -26.36
C LEU A 213 -13.09 21.97 -25.22
N PRO A 214 -13.11 20.65 -25.52
CA PRO A 214 -13.01 19.63 -24.50
C PRO A 214 -11.60 19.61 -23.87
N LYS A 215 -11.49 19.16 -22.62
CA LYS A 215 -10.24 19.20 -21.84
C LYS A 215 -9.10 18.45 -22.52
N GLU A 216 -9.41 17.36 -23.22
CA GLU A 216 -8.47 16.52 -23.94
C GLU A 216 -7.79 17.28 -25.11
N LYS A 217 -8.44 18.32 -25.62
CA LYS A 217 -7.95 19.15 -26.73
C LYS A 217 -7.20 20.41 -26.29
N LEU A 218 -7.18 20.72 -25.00
CA LEU A 218 -6.41 21.86 -24.46
C LEU A 218 -4.90 21.70 -24.67
N ALA A 219 -4.37 20.49 -24.46
CA ALA A 219 -2.95 20.20 -24.72
C ALA A 219 -2.61 20.30 -26.21
N GLU A 220 -3.56 20.00 -27.11
CA GLU A 220 -3.36 20.16 -28.54
C GLU A 220 -3.30 21.64 -28.94
N LEU A 221 -4.16 22.48 -28.35
CA LEU A 221 -4.14 23.94 -28.51
C LEU A 221 -2.83 24.55 -27.99
N GLU A 222 -2.41 24.20 -26.76
CA GLU A 222 -1.17 24.68 -26.16
C GLU A 222 0.05 24.35 -27.03
N ARG A 223 0.17 23.09 -27.43
CA ARG A 223 1.26 22.64 -28.30
C ARG A 223 1.25 23.38 -29.63
N ALA A 224 0.08 23.60 -30.24
CA ALA A 224 -0.03 24.32 -31.50
C ALA A 224 0.42 25.80 -31.37
N LEU A 225 0.07 26.46 -30.26
CA LEU A 225 0.52 27.83 -29.95
C LEU A 225 2.04 27.89 -29.71
N VAL A 226 2.61 26.92 -29.00
CA VAL A 226 4.07 26.84 -28.80
C VAL A 226 4.80 26.65 -30.13
N VAL A 227 4.30 25.79 -31.02
CA VAL A 227 4.88 25.59 -32.35
C VAL A 227 4.75 26.87 -33.21
N CYS A 228 3.60 27.55 -33.15
CA CYS A 228 3.39 28.85 -33.80
C CYS A 228 4.46 29.87 -33.37
N TRP A 229 4.69 30.02 -32.06
CA TRP A 229 5.67 30.97 -31.55
C TRP A 229 7.12 30.56 -31.80
N ARG A 230 7.45 29.26 -31.75
CA ARG A 230 8.78 28.79 -32.16
C ARG A 230 9.09 29.14 -33.60
N ARG A 231 8.12 29.01 -34.51
CA ARG A 231 8.27 29.41 -35.91
C ARG A 231 8.44 30.92 -36.06
N ARG A 232 7.58 31.70 -35.41
CA ARG A 232 7.62 33.17 -35.45
C ARG A 232 8.95 33.75 -34.97
N LEU A 233 9.60 33.09 -34.01
CA LEU A 233 10.89 33.50 -33.44
C LEU A 233 12.09 32.78 -34.06
N GLY A 234 11.89 31.93 -35.08
CA GLY A 234 12.99 31.19 -35.73
C GLY A 234 13.70 30.18 -34.81
N LEU A 235 13.02 29.61 -33.81
CA LEU A 235 13.59 28.71 -32.78
C LEU A 235 13.46 27.23 -33.15
N GLN A 236 13.52 26.91 -34.45
CA GLN A 236 13.28 25.56 -34.95
C GLN A 236 14.48 24.63 -34.72
N ASP A 237 15.70 25.17 -34.80
CA ASP A 237 16.94 24.42 -34.58
C ASP A 237 17.36 24.33 -33.10
N ALA A 238 16.68 25.07 -32.22
CA ALA A 238 16.92 25.01 -30.79
C ALA A 238 16.36 23.74 -30.17
N THR A 239 17.02 23.24 -29.11
CA THR A 239 16.46 22.14 -28.32
C THR A 239 15.11 22.55 -27.70
N PRO A 240 14.18 21.61 -27.43
CA PRO A 240 12.88 21.96 -26.85
C PRO A 240 12.98 22.76 -25.55
N ALA A 241 13.97 22.46 -24.70
CA ALA A 241 14.20 23.17 -23.44
C ALA A 241 14.67 24.62 -23.68
N GLU A 242 15.59 24.84 -24.62
CA GLU A 242 16.05 26.18 -24.98
C GLU A 242 14.94 27.01 -25.63
N ALA A 243 14.13 26.40 -26.48
CA ALA A 243 13.00 27.08 -27.11
C ALA A 243 11.99 27.59 -26.08
N ILE A 244 11.63 26.77 -25.08
CA ILE A 244 10.73 27.17 -23.99
C ILE A 244 11.35 28.27 -23.12
N ALA A 245 12.65 28.17 -22.81
CA ALA A 245 13.34 29.20 -22.03
C ALA A 245 13.34 30.55 -22.75
N LYS A 246 13.62 30.56 -24.06
CA LYS A 246 13.58 31.77 -24.89
C LYS A 246 12.17 32.35 -25.02
N LEU A 247 11.15 31.49 -25.13
CA LEU A 247 9.74 31.93 -25.16
C LEU A 247 9.33 32.63 -23.87
N ARG A 248 9.75 32.12 -22.70
CA ARG A 248 9.48 32.74 -21.39
C ARG A 248 10.20 34.08 -21.17
N GLN A 249 11.31 34.31 -21.86
CA GLN A 249 12.08 35.57 -21.78
C GLN A 249 11.64 36.61 -22.82
N HIS A 250 10.82 36.23 -23.80
CA HIS A 250 10.39 37.13 -24.87
C HIS A 250 9.31 38.12 -24.38
N PRO A 251 9.44 39.44 -24.63
CA PRO A 251 8.52 40.46 -24.12
C PRO A 251 7.07 40.24 -24.58
N ASP A 252 6.87 39.78 -25.83
CA ASP A 252 5.53 39.60 -26.38
C ASP A 252 4.95 38.18 -26.19
N ALA A 253 5.80 37.16 -25.99
CA ALA A 253 5.34 35.77 -25.91
C ALA A 253 5.14 35.32 -24.46
N SER A 254 5.94 35.87 -23.54
CA SER A 254 5.88 35.53 -22.11
C SER A 254 4.51 35.82 -21.48
N PRO A 255 3.87 37.00 -21.68
CA PRO A 255 2.56 37.28 -21.10
C PRO A 255 1.47 36.31 -21.57
N LEU A 256 1.48 35.97 -22.86
CA LEU A 256 0.55 35.00 -23.44
C LEU A 256 0.75 33.61 -22.84
N MET A 257 1.99 33.12 -22.76
CA MET A 257 2.29 31.79 -22.21
C MET A 257 1.91 31.69 -20.74
N THR A 258 2.14 32.74 -19.95
CA THR A 258 1.75 32.77 -18.54
C THR A 258 0.22 32.77 -18.37
N GLN A 259 -0.50 33.56 -19.16
CA GLN A 259 -1.97 33.59 -19.10
C GLN A 259 -2.59 32.26 -19.58
N LEU A 260 -1.99 31.63 -20.59
CA LEU A 260 -2.36 30.30 -21.06
C LEU A 260 -2.12 29.23 -19.98
N GLU A 261 -0.95 29.24 -19.32
CA GLU A 261 -0.62 28.30 -18.23
C GLU A 261 -1.57 28.46 -17.04
N VAL A 262 -1.92 29.71 -16.68
CA VAL A 262 -2.91 30.01 -15.65
C VAL A 262 -4.29 29.46 -16.04
N TRP A 263 -4.73 29.70 -17.27
CA TRP A 263 -6.04 29.24 -17.73
C TRP A 263 -6.13 27.71 -17.84
N LEU A 264 -5.08 27.02 -18.29
CA LEU A 264 -5.09 25.55 -18.48
C LEU A 264 -4.93 24.78 -17.17
N HIS A 265 -4.09 25.26 -16.25
CA HIS A 265 -3.64 24.47 -15.11
C HIS A 265 -4.15 24.91 -13.75
N ARG A 266 -4.72 26.12 -13.62
CA ARG A 266 -5.31 26.55 -12.34
C ARG A 266 -6.80 26.20 -12.25
N PRO A 267 -7.30 25.79 -11.06
CA PRO A 267 -8.73 25.63 -10.85
C PRO A 267 -9.47 26.97 -11.04
N PRO A 268 -10.74 26.95 -11.50
CA PRO A 268 -11.49 28.18 -11.76
C PRO A 268 -11.56 29.04 -10.50
N THR A 269 -10.96 30.23 -10.57
CA THR A 269 -11.05 31.28 -9.53
C THR A 269 -11.76 32.49 -10.15
N ALA A 270 -12.29 33.39 -9.31
CA ALA A 270 -13.10 34.51 -9.77
C ALA A 270 -12.38 35.48 -10.74
N ASP A 271 -11.04 35.48 -10.73
CA ASP A 271 -10.19 36.21 -11.68
C ASP A 271 -9.85 35.34 -12.90
N ALA A 272 -10.88 34.89 -13.61
CA ALA A 272 -10.70 34.08 -14.81
C ALA A 272 -10.07 34.92 -15.93
N VAL A 273 -8.97 34.41 -16.50
CA VAL A 273 -8.32 34.98 -17.70
C VAL A 273 -9.37 35.16 -18.81
N ASP A 274 -9.42 36.33 -19.44
CA ASP A 274 -10.29 36.54 -20.61
C ASP A 274 -9.73 35.78 -21.82
N VAL A 275 -10.21 34.55 -21.99
CA VAL A 275 -9.84 33.66 -23.11
C VAL A 275 -10.15 34.30 -24.45
N ASN A 276 -11.19 35.13 -24.54
CA ASN A 276 -11.56 35.77 -25.79
C ASN A 276 -10.54 36.84 -26.18
N GLU A 277 -10.10 37.66 -25.24
CA GLU A 277 -9.04 38.64 -25.46
C GLU A 277 -7.70 37.95 -25.78
N LEU A 278 -7.36 36.90 -25.01
CA LEU A 278 -6.11 36.14 -25.13
C LEU A 278 -5.94 35.51 -26.53
N LEU A 279 -7.00 34.90 -27.06
CA LEU A 279 -6.94 34.12 -28.30
C LEU A 279 -7.36 34.89 -29.56
N LYS A 280 -7.91 36.10 -29.42
CA LYS A 280 -8.31 36.97 -30.55
C LYS A 280 -7.26 37.12 -31.65
N PRO A 281 -5.97 37.30 -31.35
CA PRO A 281 -4.93 37.44 -32.39
C PRO A 281 -4.73 36.16 -33.23
N TYR A 282 -5.17 35.00 -32.73
CA TYR A 282 -4.91 33.69 -33.32
C TYR A 282 -6.06 33.16 -34.19
N GLN A 283 -7.21 33.87 -34.24
CA GLN A 283 -8.36 33.48 -35.08
C GLN A 283 -8.05 33.55 -36.58
N ASN A 284 -7.31 34.58 -36.99
CA ASN A 284 -7.11 34.95 -38.39
C ASN A 284 -5.63 34.93 -38.81
N ILE A 285 -4.83 34.02 -38.26
CA ILE A 285 -3.42 33.93 -38.70
C ILE A 285 -3.36 33.44 -40.13
N ALA A 286 -2.68 34.20 -40.98
CA ALA A 286 -2.49 33.85 -42.37
C ALA A 286 -1.41 32.76 -42.50
N ALA A 287 -1.63 31.77 -43.36
CA ALA A 287 -0.71 30.64 -43.54
C ALA A 287 0.72 31.07 -43.93
N HIS A 288 0.87 32.23 -44.59
CA HIS A 288 2.18 32.76 -44.99
C HIS A 288 3.01 33.34 -43.82
N GLU A 289 2.39 33.74 -42.71
CA GLU A 289 3.09 34.21 -41.50
C GLU A 289 3.71 33.04 -40.70
N LEU A 290 3.34 31.80 -41.02
CA LEU A 290 3.70 30.57 -40.29
C LEU A 290 4.64 29.65 -41.07
N GLY A 291 5.12 30.08 -42.25
CA GLY A 291 6.00 29.31 -43.13
C GLY A 291 5.34 28.06 -43.74
N PRO A 292 5.89 27.50 -44.84
CA PRO A 292 5.30 26.35 -45.52
C PRO A 292 5.16 25.12 -44.61
N ALA A 293 4.23 24.24 -44.99
CA ALA A 293 3.86 23.03 -44.25
C ALA A 293 5.04 22.05 -44.08
N LEU A 294 4.93 21.19 -43.06
CA LEU A 294 5.95 20.22 -42.64
C LEU A 294 6.42 19.35 -43.82
N GLN A 295 7.60 19.63 -44.37
CA GLN A 295 8.39 18.56 -44.98
C GLN A 295 9.00 17.77 -43.83
N GLU A 296 8.43 16.61 -43.52
CA GLU A 296 9.05 15.62 -42.64
C GLU A 296 10.36 15.15 -43.29
N THR A 297 11.45 15.83 -42.96
CA THR A 297 12.79 15.39 -43.31
C THR A 297 13.11 14.15 -42.48
N ARG A 298 12.69 13.00 -43.00
CA ARG A 298 13.03 11.67 -42.47
C ARG A 298 14.56 11.51 -42.51
N ARG A 299 15.20 11.50 -41.34
CA ARG A 299 16.51 10.89 -41.10
C ARG A 299 16.40 9.92 -39.93
#